data_AF-A0A3N2PFW6-F1
#
_entry.id   AF-A0A3N2PFW6-F1
#
_cell.length_a   1.000
_cell.length_b   1.000
_cell.length_c   1.000
_cell.angle_alpha   90.00
_cell.angle_beta   90.00
_cell.angle_gamma   90.00
#
_symmetry.space_group_name_H-M   'P 1'
#
loop_
_entity.id
_entity.type
_entity.pdbx_description
1 polymer ?
#
loop_
_entity_poly.entity_id
_entity_poly.type
_entity_poly.pdbx_seq_one_letter_code
_entity_poly.pdbx_strand_id
1 'polypeptide(L)'
;MMTADTDRRRFLRRAAGTTLGIGALATAAGLGMEEAAQAKPRGHGHSPESPVIGTWRGIVTLPHEEEVALFTFLPNGFFLSFAEGVHMATGRWQPTGRRTVTFTLWQVLPSDLKGLPKQYNGEVRALHHARLDGNRLTSEGTYRSLDIDGNELDRGPVTAWAERFDISTFWPPAD
;
A
#
# COMPACT_ATOMS: atom_id res chain seq x y z
N MET A 1 -2.53 -20.86 22.55
CA MET A 1 -2.94 -20.67 21.15
C MET A 1 -3.80 -19.40 21.11
N MET A 2 -3.17 -18.23 20.94
CA MET A 2 -3.88 -16.96 20.79
C MET A 2 -4.27 -16.80 19.32
N THR A 3 -5.52 -16.42 19.05
CA THR A 3 -6.04 -16.26 17.69
C THR A 3 -5.60 -14.91 17.10
N ALA A 4 -5.41 -14.83 15.78
CA ALA A 4 -5.00 -13.62 15.05
C ALA A 4 -5.90 -12.39 15.35
N ASP A 5 -7.18 -12.62 15.70
CA ASP A 5 -8.13 -11.60 16.15
C ASP A 5 -7.67 -10.90 17.46
N THR A 6 -6.96 -11.60 18.33
CA THR A 6 -6.49 -11.06 19.62
C THR A 6 -5.31 -10.12 19.44
N ASP A 7 -4.39 -10.41 18.52
CA ASP A 7 -3.26 -9.53 18.20
C ASP A 7 -3.71 -8.34 17.35
N ARG A 8 -4.68 -8.52 16.44
CA ARG A 8 -5.35 -7.42 15.73
C ARG A 8 -6.05 -6.44 16.68
N ARG A 9 -6.84 -6.95 17.63
CA ARG A 9 -7.46 -6.10 18.67
C ARG A 9 -6.42 -5.44 19.56
N ARG A 10 -5.27 -6.07 19.79
CA ARG A 10 -4.18 -5.48 20.57
C ARG A 10 -3.46 -4.36 19.80
N PHE A 11 -3.24 -4.51 18.50
CA PHE A 11 -2.71 -3.46 17.63
C PHE A 11 -3.68 -2.27 17.56
N LEU A 12 -4.98 -2.52 17.34
CA LEU A 12 -6.01 -1.48 17.34
C LEU A 12 -6.18 -0.81 18.72
N ARG A 13 -6.06 -1.56 19.82
CA ARG A 13 -6.10 -1.00 21.19
C ARG A 13 -4.84 -0.21 21.56
N ARG A 14 -3.68 -0.52 20.99
CA ARG A 14 -2.46 0.29 21.16
C ARG A 14 -2.59 1.62 20.42
N ALA A 15 -3.17 1.62 19.23
CA ALA A 15 -3.48 2.85 18.50
C ALA A 15 -4.56 3.70 19.20
N ALA A 16 -5.52 3.08 19.88
CA ALA A 16 -6.59 3.76 20.62
C ALA A 16 -6.28 4.04 22.11
N GLY A 17 -5.07 3.70 22.59
CA GLY A 17 -4.77 3.54 24.02
C GLY A 17 -3.98 4.64 24.71
N THR A 18 -3.74 5.79 24.07
CA THR A 18 -2.97 6.90 24.65
C THR A 18 -3.73 8.22 24.65
N THR A 19 -4.89 8.23 25.31
CA THR A 19 -5.47 9.46 25.84
C THR A 19 -4.83 9.79 27.19
N LEU A 20 -3.85 10.70 27.19
CA LEU A 20 -3.56 11.57 28.33
C LEU A 20 -3.42 13.00 27.82
N GLY A 21 -4.18 13.91 28.41
CA GLY A 21 -4.37 15.26 27.92
C GLY A 21 -3.48 16.33 28.56
N ILE A 22 -3.94 17.56 28.31
CA ILE A 22 -3.56 18.86 28.90
C ILE A 22 -2.30 19.51 28.31
N GLY A 23 -2.48 20.72 27.76
CA GLY A 23 -1.40 21.73 27.72
C GLY A 23 -1.48 22.68 26.53
N ALA A 24 -1.66 23.97 26.79
CA ALA A 24 -1.91 25.04 25.84
C ALA A 24 -0.64 25.66 25.20
N LEU A 25 -0.87 26.55 24.21
CA LEU A 25 -0.02 27.68 23.72
C LEU A 25 1.25 27.31 22.91
N ALA A 26 1.69 28.00 21.85
CA ALA A 26 1.27 29.22 21.14
C ALA A 26 2.01 29.36 19.77
N THR A 27 1.40 30.11 18.85
CA THR A 27 1.93 31.07 17.84
C THR A 27 3.23 30.83 17.02
N ALA A 28 3.01 30.83 15.70
CA ALA A 28 3.55 31.73 14.66
C ALA A 28 5.06 31.88 14.37
N ALA A 29 5.43 31.54 13.13
CA ALA A 29 6.29 32.26 12.15
C ALA A 29 6.59 31.25 11.02
N GLY A 30 6.35 31.47 9.72
CA GLY A 30 6.67 32.63 8.91
C GLY A 30 7.91 32.32 8.07
N LEU A 31 7.77 32.45 6.74
CA LEU A 31 8.80 32.60 5.69
C LEU A 31 9.14 31.37 4.82
N GLY A 32 8.97 31.56 3.50
CA GLY A 32 9.73 30.81 2.49
C GLY A 32 8.94 30.22 1.33
N MET A 33 8.05 30.98 0.67
CA MET A 33 7.64 30.62 -0.70
C MET A 33 8.77 31.02 -1.66
N GLU A 34 9.64 30.07 -2.01
CA GLU A 34 10.43 30.14 -3.24
C GLU A 34 9.70 29.36 -4.33
N GLU A 35 9.34 30.10 -5.36
CA GLU A 35 8.67 29.68 -6.57
C GLU A 35 9.59 28.79 -7.40
N ALA A 36 9.56 27.48 -7.13
CA ALA A 36 10.20 26.49 -7.98
C ALA A 36 9.46 26.44 -9.33
N ALA A 37 10.18 26.87 -10.37
CA ALA A 37 9.75 26.90 -11.76
C ALA A 37 8.95 25.64 -12.16
N GLN A 38 7.77 25.85 -12.75
CA GLN A 38 6.97 24.82 -13.40
C GLN A 38 7.79 24.15 -14.51
N ALA A 39 8.38 23.01 -14.18
CA ALA A 39 8.81 22.05 -15.18
C ALA A 39 7.55 21.55 -15.92
N LYS A 40 7.51 21.77 -17.24
CA LYS A 40 6.51 21.15 -18.13
C LYS A 40 6.33 19.68 -17.73
N PRO A 41 5.10 19.19 -17.47
CA PRO A 41 4.90 17.77 -17.23
C PRO A 41 5.29 17.04 -18.51
N ARG A 42 6.48 16.44 -18.51
CA ARG A 42 6.86 15.46 -19.53
C ARG A 42 5.85 14.35 -19.39
N GLY A 43 4.91 14.23 -20.34
CA GLY A 43 3.92 13.16 -20.35
C GLY A 43 4.65 11.83 -20.13
N HIS A 44 4.47 11.24 -18.95
CA HIS A 44 5.00 9.92 -18.63
C HIS A 44 4.11 8.93 -19.36
N GLY A 45 4.44 8.67 -20.62
CA GLY A 45 3.87 7.58 -21.39
C GLY A 45 4.20 6.29 -20.68
N HIS A 46 3.22 5.76 -19.95
CA HIS A 46 3.29 4.40 -19.43
C HIS A 46 3.37 3.52 -20.67
N SER A 47 4.47 2.77 -20.82
CA SER A 47 4.53 1.82 -21.93
C SER A 47 3.49 0.73 -21.63
N PRO A 48 2.45 0.54 -22.47
CA PRO A 48 1.45 -0.50 -22.28
C PRO A 48 2.04 -1.92 -22.34
N GLU A 49 3.34 -2.06 -22.58
CA GLU A 49 4.07 -3.31 -22.71
C GLU A 49 4.92 -3.70 -21.48
N SER A 50 4.81 -2.98 -20.34
CA SER A 50 5.58 -3.38 -19.16
C SER A 50 5.19 -4.80 -18.71
N PRO A 51 6.15 -5.72 -18.50
CA PRO A 51 5.85 -7.09 -18.10
C PRO A 51 5.24 -7.16 -16.70
N VAL A 52 5.21 -6.07 -15.93
CA VAL A 52 4.52 -6.04 -14.63
C VAL A 52 3.00 -6.02 -14.77
N ILE A 53 2.48 -5.56 -15.90
CA ILE A 53 1.04 -5.37 -16.10
C ILE A 53 0.32 -6.72 -15.94
N GLY A 54 -0.79 -6.68 -15.21
CA GLY A 54 -1.61 -7.83 -14.88
C GLY A 54 -1.76 -8.06 -13.39
N THR A 55 -2.34 -9.22 -13.06
CA THR A 55 -2.64 -9.63 -11.69
C THR A 55 -1.62 -10.65 -11.20
N TRP A 56 -1.26 -10.52 -9.94
CA TRP A 56 -0.28 -11.36 -9.25
C TRP A 56 -0.86 -11.79 -7.91
N ARG A 57 -0.65 -13.04 -7.52
CA ARG A 57 -1.06 -13.57 -6.21
C ARG A 57 0.18 -13.90 -5.41
N GLY A 58 0.25 -13.40 -4.20
CA GLY A 58 1.46 -13.49 -3.41
C GLY A 58 1.25 -13.34 -1.92
N ILE A 59 2.37 -13.21 -1.25
CA ILE A 59 2.49 -13.02 0.18
C ILE A 59 3.19 -11.69 0.43
N VAL A 60 2.62 -10.89 1.32
CA VAL A 60 3.24 -9.69 1.90
C VAL A 60 3.72 -10.04 3.30
N THR A 61 4.94 -9.66 3.64
CA THR A 61 5.51 -9.84 4.98
C THR A 61 5.81 -8.47 5.58
N LEU A 62 5.16 -8.19 6.70
CA LEU A 62 5.45 -7.10 7.63
C LEU A 62 6.21 -7.65 8.84
N PRO A 63 6.81 -6.80 9.71
CA PRO A 63 7.57 -7.27 10.87
C PRO A 63 6.79 -8.15 11.85
N HIS A 64 5.46 -8.10 11.82
CA HIS A 64 4.59 -8.76 12.77
C HIS A 64 3.48 -9.60 12.13
N GLU A 65 3.45 -9.67 10.79
CA GLU A 65 2.31 -10.21 10.06
C GLU A 65 2.72 -10.70 8.68
N GLU A 66 2.02 -11.73 8.20
CA GLU A 66 2.15 -12.24 6.84
C GLU A 66 0.75 -12.39 6.26
N GLU A 67 0.51 -11.80 5.09
CA GLU A 67 -0.81 -11.75 4.47
C GLU A 67 -0.77 -12.27 3.03
N VAL A 68 -1.81 -13.00 2.64
CA VAL A 68 -2.04 -13.33 1.23
C VAL A 68 -2.68 -12.13 0.53
N ALA A 69 -2.09 -11.70 -0.58
CA ALA A 69 -2.52 -10.55 -1.35
C ALA A 69 -2.63 -10.83 -2.85
N LEU A 70 -3.56 -10.12 -3.49
CA LEU A 70 -3.63 -9.95 -4.94
C LEU A 70 -3.14 -8.56 -5.32
N PHE A 71 -2.11 -8.48 -6.15
CA PHE A 71 -1.59 -7.24 -6.71
C PHE A 71 -2.03 -7.08 -8.16
N THR A 72 -2.52 -5.91 -8.54
CA THR A 72 -2.88 -5.60 -9.93
C THR A 72 -2.17 -4.34 -10.38
N PHE A 73 -1.33 -4.48 -11.40
CA PHE A 73 -0.65 -3.36 -12.06
C PHE A 73 -1.39 -3.02 -13.34
N LEU A 74 -2.05 -1.85 -13.36
CA LEU A 74 -2.85 -1.39 -14.50
C LEU A 74 -1.99 -0.60 -15.50
N PRO A 75 -2.26 -0.68 -16.81
CA PRO A 75 -1.45 -0.01 -17.85
C PRO A 75 -1.31 1.51 -17.68
N ASN A 76 -2.26 2.15 -17.01
CA ASN A 76 -2.28 3.60 -16.73
C ASN A 76 -1.45 4.00 -15.50
N GLY A 77 -0.64 3.08 -14.96
CA GLY A 77 0.20 3.30 -13.79
C GLY A 77 -0.53 3.23 -12.46
N PHE A 78 -1.79 2.81 -12.43
CA PHE A 78 -2.47 2.53 -11.16
C PHE A 78 -2.11 1.15 -10.64
N PHE A 79 -2.01 1.07 -9.32
CA PHE A 79 -1.79 -0.16 -8.58
C PHE A 79 -3.01 -0.42 -7.67
N LEU A 80 -3.49 -1.66 -7.63
CA LEU A 80 -4.52 -2.11 -6.71
C LEU A 80 -4.01 -3.31 -5.94
N SER A 81 -4.31 -3.38 -4.64
CA SER A 81 -4.03 -4.54 -3.81
C SER A 81 -5.25 -4.94 -3.01
N PHE A 82 -5.47 -6.24 -2.89
CA PHE A 82 -6.47 -6.84 -2.01
C PHE A 82 -5.78 -7.86 -1.11
N ALA A 83 -5.81 -7.65 0.20
CA ALA A 83 -5.28 -8.61 1.18
C ALA A 83 -6.37 -9.10 2.13
N GLU A 84 -6.32 -10.38 2.46
CA GLU A 84 -7.24 -11.09 3.38
C GLU A 84 -8.74 -10.78 3.20
N GLY A 85 -9.18 -10.49 1.98
CA GLY A 85 -10.59 -10.22 1.64
C GLY A 85 -11.18 -8.93 2.23
N VAL A 86 -10.36 -8.10 2.88
CA VAL A 86 -10.80 -6.96 3.69
C VAL A 86 -9.98 -5.70 3.40
N HIS A 87 -8.69 -5.87 3.16
CA HIS A 87 -7.75 -4.78 3.00
C HIS A 87 -7.68 -4.41 1.53
N MET A 88 -8.21 -3.23 1.19
CA MET A 88 -8.09 -2.67 -0.15
C MET A 88 -7.07 -1.53 -0.10
N ALA A 89 -6.04 -1.64 -0.92
CA ALA A 89 -5.06 -0.57 -1.09
C ALA A 89 -5.02 -0.14 -2.56
N THR A 90 -4.76 1.14 -2.77
CA THR A 90 -4.59 1.71 -4.11
C THR A 90 -3.29 2.51 -4.16
N GLY A 91 -2.69 2.64 -5.32
CA GLY A 91 -1.54 3.51 -5.46
C GLY A 91 -1.07 3.65 -6.89
N ARG A 92 0.21 3.94 -7.06
CA ARG A 92 0.82 4.21 -8.37
C ARG A 92 2.00 3.30 -8.58
N TRP A 93 2.28 2.94 -9.82
CA TRP A 93 3.50 2.25 -10.19
C TRP A 93 4.14 2.89 -11.41
N GLN A 94 5.44 2.69 -11.53
CA GLN A 94 6.22 3.12 -12.67
C GLN A 94 7.34 2.12 -12.97
N PRO A 95 7.67 1.89 -14.24
CA PRO A 95 8.84 1.11 -14.60
C PRO A 95 10.11 1.88 -14.21
N THR A 96 11.07 1.17 -13.61
CA THR A 96 12.42 1.68 -13.34
C THR A 96 13.48 0.98 -14.20
N GLY A 97 13.05 -0.01 -14.99
CA GLY A 97 13.86 -0.79 -15.91
C GLY A 97 13.00 -1.84 -16.61
N ARG A 98 13.61 -2.67 -17.47
CA ARG A 98 12.88 -3.68 -18.26
C ARG A 98 12.14 -4.70 -17.37
N ARG A 99 12.69 -5.01 -16.21
CA ARG A 99 12.16 -6.01 -15.26
C ARG A 99 12.13 -5.47 -13.83
N THR A 100 12.11 -4.16 -13.68
CA THR A 100 12.09 -3.51 -12.37
C THR A 100 11.05 -2.41 -12.37
N VAL A 101 10.35 -2.29 -11.25
CA VAL A 101 9.31 -1.28 -11.06
C VAL A 101 9.41 -0.70 -9.66
N THR A 102 8.91 0.51 -9.50
CA THR A 102 8.61 1.08 -8.19
C THR A 102 7.11 1.24 -8.10
N PHE A 103 6.53 0.89 -6.96
CA PHE A 103 5.12 1.13 -6.71
C PHE A 103 4.87 1.63 -5.31
N THR A 104 3.82 2.41 -5.16
CA THR A 104 3.28 2.87 -3.89
C THR A 104 1.92 2.23 -3.67
N LEU A 105 1.55 2.13 -2.40
CA LEU A 105 0.17 1.84 -2.01
C LEU A 105 -0.23 2.69 -0.83
N TRP A 106 -1.52 2.94 -0.77
CA TRP A 106 -2.23 3.65 0.27
C TRP A 106 -3.45 2.80 0.64
N GLN A 107 -3.53 2.45 1.92
CA GLN A 107 -4.61 1.67 2.50
C GLN A 107 -5.28 2.47 3.59
N VAL A 108 -6.60 2.62 3.48
CA VAL A 108 -7.42 3.16 4.57
C VAL A 108 -7.73 2.04 5.56
N LEU A 109 -7.54 2.30 6.85
CA LEU A 109 -7.85 1.34 7.91
C LEU A 109 -9.27 1.61 8.47
N PRO A 110 -10.28 0.78 8.12
CA PRO A 110 -11.58 0.88 8.77
C PRO A 110 -11.52 0.30 10.19
N SER A 111 -12.17 0.98 11.13
CA SER A 111 -12.41 0.49 12.51
C SER A 111 -13.28 -0.78 12.56
N ASP A 112 -14.29 -0.86 11.70
CA ASP A 112 -15.25 -1.95 11.63
C ASP A 112 -15.76 -2.09 10.18
N LEU A 113 -15.69 -3.29 9.61
CA LEU A 113 -16.30 -3.59 8.31
C LEU A 113 -17.83 -3.75 8.41
N LYS A 114 -18.35 -3.91 9.63
CA LYS A 114 -19.76 -4.18 9.94
C LYS A 114 -20.44 -3.00 10.65
N GLY A 115 -19.68 -2.02 11.13
CA GLY A 115 -20.17 -0.92 11.96
C GLY A 115 -20.31 0.37 11.16
N LEU A 116 -21.51 0.94 11.18
CA LEU A 116 -21.76 2.30 10.71
C LEU A 116 -21.74 3.25 11.92
N PRO A 117 -21.12 4.46 11.80
CA PRO A 117 -20.43 4.98 10.63
C PRO A 117 -19.02 4.39 10.46
N LYS A 118 -18.54 4.31 9.21
CA LYS A 118 -17.15 3.91 8.90
C LYS A 118 -16.20 4.94 9.51
N GLN A 119 -15.68 4.69 10.72
CA GLN A 119 -14.69 5.57 11.31
C GLN A 119 -13.34 5.28 10.64
N TYR A 120 -12.80 6.32 10.01
CA TYR A 120 -11.44 6.37 9.48
C TYR A 120 -10.49 6.43 10.68
N ASN A 121 -9.64 5.42 10.85
CA ASN A 121 -8.67 5.39 11.96
C ASN A 121 -7.28 5.88 11.54
N GLY A 122 -7.09 6.17 10.26
CA GLY A 122 -5.79 6.47 9.68
C GLY A 122 -5.51 5.63 8.43
N GLU A 123 -4.24 5.58 8.06
CA GLU A 123 -3.81 5.05 6.80
C GLU A 123 -2.44 4.38 6.87
N VAL A 124 -2.21 3.43 5.98
CA VAL A 124 -0.89 2.87 5.73
C VAL A 124 -0.43 3.33 4.37
N ARG A 125 0.79 3.85 4.29
CA ARG A 125 1.49 4.18 3.04
C ARG A 125 2.70 3.27 2.91
N ALA A 126 2.89 2.65 1.76
CA ALA A 126 4.11 1.90 1.49
C ALA A 126 4.71 2.26 0.13
N LEU A 127 6.03 2.14 0.05
CA LEU A 127 6.83 2.28 -1.16
C LEU A 127 7.62 0.99 -1.36
N HIS A 128 7.51 0.40 -2.54
CA HIS A 128 8.18 -0.84 -2.92
C HIS A 128 9.05 -0.65 -4.15
N HIS A 129 10.16 -1.36 -4.17
CA HIS A 129 10.99 -1.63 -5.33
C HIS A 129 10.85 -3.11 -5.66
N ALA A 130 10.39 -3.42 -6.86
CA ALA A 130 10.16 -4.78 -7.28
C ALA A 130 10.97 -5.18 -8.50
N ARG A 131 11.28 -6.47 -8.55
CA ARG A 131 11.95 -7.14 -9.66
C ARG A 131 11.06 -8.26 -10.17
N LEU A 132 11.09 -8.45 -11.48
CA LEU A 132 10.43 -9.53 -12.19
C LEU A 132 11.45 -10.57 -12.66
N ASP A 133 11.13 -11.83 -12.40
CA ASP A 133 11.83 -12.99 -12.94
C ASP A 133 10.80 -14.00 -13.49
N GLY A 134 10.56 -13.93 -14.80
CA GLY A 134 9.50 -14.69 -15.45
C GLY A 134 8.13 -14.37 -14.84
N ASN A 135 7.50 -15.40 -14.26
CA ASN A 135 6.21 -15.30 -13.58
C ASN A 135 6.32 -15.00 -12.09
N ARG A 136 7.51 -14.65 -11.59
CA ARG A 136 7.71 -14.27 -10.19
C ARG A 136 8.00 -12.78 -10.07
N LEU A 137 7.31 -12.13 -9.15
CA LEU A 137 7.58 -10.77 -8.68
C LEU A 137 8.13 -10.86 -7.26
N THR A 138 9.21 -10.17 -6.98
CA THR A 138 9.71 -9.95 -5.61
C THR A 138 9.84 -8.46 -5.36
N SER A 139 9.51 -8.01 -4.16
CA SER A 139 9.59 -6.61 -3.79
C SER A 139 10.10 -6.42 -2.37
N GLU A 140 10.81 -5.32 -2.18
CA GLU A 140 11.26 -4.83 -0.88
C GLU A 140 10.90 -3.36 -0.78
N GLY A 141 10.55 -2.91 0.42
CA GLY A 141 9.99 -1.60 0.63
C GLY A 141 9.98 -1.16 2.07
N THR A 142 9.35 -0.02 2.29
CA THR A 142 9.06 0.49 3.64
C THR A 142 7.62 0.93 3.73
N TYR A 143 7.03 0.79 4.91
CA TYR A 143 5.70 1.31 5.23
C TYR A 143 5.76 2.38 6.31
N ARG A 144 4.72 3.20 6.37
CA ARG A 144 4.39 4.12 7.46
C ARG A 144 2.91 3.99 7.77
N SER A 145 2.59 3.86 9.04
CA SER A 145 1.22 3.89 9.55
C SER A 145 0.98 5.26 10.17
N LEU A 146 -0.09 5.92 9.75
CA LEU A 146 -0.48 7.25 10.21
C LEU A 146 -1.85 7.16 10.89
N ASP A 147 -2.06 7.93 11.96
CA ASP A 147 -3.38 8.11 12.54
C ASP A 147 -4.26 9.06 11.71
N ILE A 148 -5.47 9.35 12.19
CA ILE A 148 -6.42 10.26 11.54
C ILE A 148 -5.89 11.69 11.39
N ASP A 149 -5.04 12.12 12.32
CA ASP A 149 -4.45 13.47 12.35
C ASP A 149 -3.15 13.52 11.52
N GLY A 150 -2.71 12.39 10.97
CA GLY A 150 -1.50 12.25 10.17
C GLY A 150 -0.23 12.03 10.99
N ASN A 151 -0.34 11.80 12.31
CA ASN A 151 0.82 11.46 13.13
C ASN A 151 1.28 10.04 12.82
N GLU A 152 2.60 9.83 12.79
CA GLU A 152 3.17 8.51 12.57
C GLU A 152 3.02 7.63 13.82
N LEU A 153 2.33 6.51 13.65
CA LEU A 153 2.16 5.48 14.67
C LEU A 153 3.24 4.41 14.60
N ASP A 154 3.66 4.06 13.39
CA ASP A 154 4.62 2.99 13.15
C ASP A 154 5.29 3.13 11.78
N ARG A 155 6.44 2.46 11.63
CA ARG A 155 7.15 2.33 10.37
C ARG A 155 8.02 1.08 10.38
N GLY A 156 8.25 0.51 9.20
CA GLY A 156 9.11 -0.66 9.11
C GLY A 156 9.40 -1.11 7.68
N PRO A 157 10.23 -2.16 7.54
CA PRO A 157 10.40 -2.82 6.28
C PRO A 157 9.12 -3.56 5.89
N VAL A 158 8.89 -3.71 4.59
CA VAL A 158 7.88 -4.60 4.03
C VAL A 158 8.50 -5.34 2.86
N THR A 159 8.26 -6.64 2.76
CA THR A 159 8.66 -7.43 1.61
C THR A 159 7.44 -8.12 1.02
N ALA A 160 7.51 -8.47 -0.26
CA ALA A 160 6.49 -9.30 -0.86
C ALA A 160 7.09 -10.18 -1.94
N TRP A 161 6.49 -11.35 -2.16
CA TRP A 161 6.70 -12.13 -3.36
C TRP A 161 5.34 -12.55 -3.93
N ALA A 162 5.23 -12.61 -5.24
CA ALA A 162 4.00 -13.01 -5.90
C ALA A 162 4.30 -13.77 -7.19
N GLU A 163 3.35 -14.62 -7.57
CA GLU A 163 3.34 -15.31 -8.85
C GLU A 163 2.25 -14.72 -9.73
N ARG A 164 2.47 -14.75 -11.05
CA ARG A 164 1.46 -14.29 -12.01
C ARG A 164 0.17 -15.09 -11.81
N PHE A 165 -0.92 -14.36 -11.60
CA PHE A 165 -2.24 -14.93 -11.44
C PHE A 165 -2.96 -14.83 -12.78
N ASP A 166 -2.92 -15.93 -13.53
CA ASP A 166 -3.61 -16.04 -14.81
C ASP A 166 -5.00 -16.65 -14.61
N ILE A 167 -6.02 -15.95 -15.08
CA ILE A 167 -7.43 -16.41 -15.07
C ILE A 167 -7.84 -17.05 -16.40
N SER A 168 -6.94 -17.05 -17.40
CA SER A 168 -7.19 -17.66 -18.71
C SER A 168 -7.57 -19.14 -18.59
N THR A 169 -7.11 -19.82 -17.55
CA THR A 169 -7.47 -21.20 -17.19
C THR A 169 -8.97 -21.40 -16.92
N PHE A 170 -9.73 -20.34 -16.67
CA PHE A 170 -11.18 -20.40 -16.47
C PHE A 170 -11.99 -20.09 -17.73
N TRP A 171 -11.34 -19.69 -18.83
CA TRP A 171 -12.01 -19.48 -20.11
C TRP A 171 -11.65 -20.64 -21.05
N PRO A 172 -12.64 -21.28 -21.71
CA PRO A 172 -12.32 -22.23 -22.77
C PRO A 172 -11.49 -21.52 -23.86
N PRO A 173 -10.54 -22.20 -24.52
CA PRO A 173 -9.85 -21.61 -25.66
C PRO A 173 -10.89 -21.09 -26.66
N ALA A 174 -10.66 -19.90 -27.21
CA ALA A 174 -11.50 -19.39 -28.29
C ALA A 174 -11.28 -20.28 -29.52
N ASP A 175 -12.35 -20.94 -29.96
CA ASP A 175 -12.40 -21.71 -31.21
C ASP A 175 -12.17 -20.82 -32.45
#